data_AF-A0A1H8YKY5-F1
#
_entry.id   AF-A0A1H8YKY5-F1
#
_cell.length_a   1.000
_cell.length_b   1.000
_cell.length_c   1.000
_cell.angle_alpha   90.00
_cell.angle_beta   90.00
_cell.angle_gamma   90.00
#
_symmetry.space_group_name_H-M   'P 1'
#
loop_
_entity.id
_entity.type
_entity.pdbx_description
1 polymer ?
#
loop_
_entity_poly.entity_id
_entity_poly.type
_entity_poly.pdbx_seq_one_letter_code
_entity_poly.pdbx_strand_id
1 'polypeptide(L)'
;MAEPSSAPPRESRPEAPPRAVAAFFDLDKTIIASSSALAFSKPLLREGLINRRAALRSAYAQLVFSLAGADADKTERMRAEVSALCAGWDVAQVSAIVRETLHDVVDPLVYVEAAELIGQHLADGHDVVVLSATGEEVAAPVAAMLGATRCVATRMQIAEGRYTGEVDFYCYGDNKAVAAKQQAATYGYNLSDCYAYTDSSTDVPLLEVVGHPHAVNPDKLLRREATDRGWPILAFERPMSLRSRIPARSAGMVALGVGAVAAGATWYSLSRRRRSRGPRE
;
A
#
# COMPACT_ATOMS: atom_id res chain seq x y z
N MET A 1 6.34 6.58 -72.02
CA MET A 1 6.57 5.58 -70.95
C MET A 1 7.16 6.35 -69.79
N ALA A 2 6.40 6.55 -68.71
CA ALA A 2 6.82 7.32 -67.54
C ALA A 2 7.07 6.34 -66.39
N GLU A 3 8.26 6.42 -65.77
CA GLU A 3 8.67 5.57 -64.66
C GLU A 3 7.89 5.92 -63.37
N PRO A 4 7.52 4.94 -62.53
CA PRO A 4 6.89 5.21 -61.25
C PRO A 4 7.93 5.59 -60.20
N SER A 5 7.77 6.78 -59.62
CA SER A 5 8.52 7.27 -58.46
C SER A 5 8.17 6.44 -57.22
N SER A 6 9.12 5.63 -56.73
CA SER A 6 9.00 4.91 -55.46
C SER A 6 9.25 5.85 -54.29
N ALA A 7 8.22 6.10 -53.48
CA ALA A 7 8.38 6.77 -52.19
C ALA A 7 9.15 5.84 -51.22
N PRO A 8 10.03 6.38 -50.35
CA PRO A 8 10.77 5.56 -49.41
C PRO A 8 9.83 4.97 -48.33
N PRO A 9 10.18 3.82 -47.73
CA PRO A 9 9.38 3.20 -46.68
C PRO A 9 9.27 4.15 -45.48
N ARG A 10 8.06 4.31 -44.94
CA ARG A 10 7.88 5.01 -43.66
C ARG A 10 8.55 4.18 -42.58
N GLU A 11 9.68 4.66 -42.07
CA GLU A 11 10.29 4.11 -40.87
C GLU A 11 9.27 4.18 -39.73
N SER A 12 8.90 3.02 -39.20
CA SER A 12 8.09 2.91 -37.99
C SER A 12 8.89 3.53 -36.85
N ARG A 13 8.44 4.68 -36.32
CA ARG A 13 9.00 5.22 -35.08
C ARG A 13 8.93 4.14 -34.01
N PRO A 14 9.99 3.91 -33.22
CA PRO A 14 9.91 3.02 -32.09
C PRO A 14 8.77 3.48 -31.18
N GLU A 15 7.83 2.58 -30.95
CA GLU A 15 6.73 2.77 -30.01
C GLU A 15 7.34 3.14 -28.66
N ALA A 16 6.96 4.30 -28.12
CA ALA A 16 7.46 4.73 -26.83
C ALA A 16 7.21 3.61 -25.81
N PRO A 17 8.15 3.32 -24.89
CA PRO A 17 7.90 2.32 -23.87
C PRO A 17 6.56 2.63 -23.19
N PRO A 18 5.73 1.60 -22.87
CA PRO A 18 4.44 1.83 -22.26
C PRO A 18 4.65 2.71 -21.03
N ARG A 19 4.01 3.88 -21.01
CA ARG A 19 4.13 4.82 -19.91
C ARG A 19 3.57 4.15 -18.67
N ALA A 20 4.40 4.01 -17.64
CA ALA A 20 3.97 3.39 -16.40
C ALA A 20 2.89 4.27 -15.74
N VAL A 21 1.81 3.65 -15.29
CA VAL A 21 0.71 4.32 -14.60
C VAL A 21 0.79 3.97 -13.13
N ALA A 22 0.57 4.94 -12.25
CA ALA A 22 0.50 4.74 -10.82
C ALA A 22 -0.87 5.09 -10.25
N ALA A 23 -1.28 4.37 -9.22
CA ALA A 23 -2.41 4.69 -8.38
C ALA A 23 -1.92 5.01 -6.96
N PHE A 24 -2.09 6.26 -6.57
CA PHE A 24 -1.69 6.78 -5.27
C PHE A 24 -2.85 6.64 -4.28
N PHE A 25 -2.62 5.96 -3.16
CA PHE A 25 -3.64 5.76 -2.13
C PHE A 25 -3.21 6.38 -0.81
N ASP A 26 -4.09 7.18 -0.20
CA ASP A 26 -4.00 7.42 1.23
C ASP A 26 -4.34 6.16 2.02
N LEU A 27 -3.79 6.03 3.22
CA LEU A 27 -3.93 4.85 4.06
C LEU A 27 -5.09 4.98 5.05
N ASP A 28 -4.96 5.94 5.97
CA ASP A 28 -5.89 6.12 7.08
C ASP A 28 -7.23 6.62 6.55
N LYS A 29 -8.35 6.03 6.99
CA LYS A 29 -9.73 6.34 6.58
C LYS A 29 -10.05 6.18 5.08
N THR A 30 -9.04 5.96 4.23
CA THR A 30 -9.17 5.69 2.81
C THR A 30 -9.07 4.18 2.53
N ILE A 31 -7.96 3.53 2.87
CA ILE A 31 -7.83 2.06 2.75
C ILE A 31 -8.30 1.36 4.03
N ILE A 32 -7.94 1.91 5.19
CA ILE A 32 -8.32 1.37 6.50
C ILE A 32 -9.47 2.22 7.05
N ALA A 33 -10.54 1.59 7.54
CA ALA A 33 -11.70 2.25 8.16
C ALA A 33 -11.43 2.97 9.50
N SER A 34 -10.16 3.11 9.88
CA SER A 34 -9.71 3.73 11.12
C SER A 34 -8.37 4.41 10.91
N SER A 35 -7.96 5.27 11.86
CA SER A 35 -6.59 5.76 11.88
C SER A 35 -5.65 4.67 12.38
N SER A 36 -4.57 4.42 11.64
CA SER A 36 -3.52 3.47 12.03
C SER A 36 -2.89 3.84 13.38
N ALA A 37 -2.73 5.13 13.68
CA ALA A 37 -2.25 5.58 15.00
C ALA A 37 -3.15 5.11 16.15
N LEU A 38 -4.48 5.16 15.96
CA LEU A 38 -5.44 4.65 16.95
C LEU A 38 -5.45 3.12 16.99
N ALA A 39 -5.37 2.47 15.83
CA ALA A 39 -5.38 1.01 15.73
C ALA A 39 -4.19 0.38 16.48
N PHE A 40 -3.00 0.96 16.35
CA PHE A 40 -1.77 0.48 17.02
C PHE A 40 -1.55 1.04 18.43
N SER A 41 -2.39 1.98 18.90
CA SER A 41 -2.24 2.59 20.24
C SER A 41 -2.29 1.55 21.38
N LYS A 42 -3.18 0.55 21.29
CA LYS A 42 -3.38 -0.48 22.33
C LYS A 42 -2.22 -1.49 22.38
N PRO A 43 -1.71 -2.04 21.26
CA PRO A 43 -0.45 -2.79 21.24
C PRO A 43 0.73 -2.02 21.84
N LEU A 44 0.96 -0.79 21.41
CA LEU A 44 2.09 0.03 21.88
C LEU A 44 1.98 0.37 23.37
N LEU A 45 0.76 0.57 23.89
CA LEU A 45 0.49 0.73 25.32
C LEU A 45 0.81 -0.53 26.13
N ARG A 46 0.51 -1.72 25.59
CA ARG A 46 0.73 -3.00 26.30
C ARG A 46 2.22 -3.28 26.50
N GLU A 47 3.03 -2.94 25.52
CA GLU A 47 4.49 -3.12 25.55
C GLU A 47 5.24 -1.97 26.23
N GLY A 48 4.51 -1.05 26.88
CA GLY A 48 5.08 0.01 27.70
C GLY A 48 5.74 1.15 26.93
N LEU A 49 5.71 1.14 25.60
CA LEU A 49 6.23 2.23 24.76
C LEU A 49 5.43 3.52 24.93
N ILE A 50 4.13 3.38 25.16
CA ILE A 50 3.26 4.50 25.51
C ILE A 50 2.88 4.36 26.98
N ASN A 51 3.33 5.28 27.85
CA ASN A 51 2.76 5.40 29.19
C ASN A 51 1.32 5.94 29.08
N ARG A 52 0.39 5.56 29.97
CA ARG A 52 -0.99 6.08 30.01
C ARG A 52 -1.07 7.62 29.91
N ARG A 53 -0.09 8.33 30.45
CA ARG A 53 0.05 9.80 30.32
C ARG A 53 0.42 10.26 28.91
N ALA A 54 1.30 9.54 28.21
CA ALA A 54 1.63 9.81 26.81
C ALA A 54 0.45 9.48 25.89
N ALA A 55 -0.27 8.38 26.13
CA ALA A 55 -1.52 8.06 25.41
C ALA A 55 -2.59 9.14 25.61
N LEU A 56 -2.76 9.65 26.84
CA LEU A 56 -3.64 10.78 27.12
C LEU A 56 -3.19 12.06 26.41
N ARG A 57 -1.87 12.30 26.31
CA ARG A 57 -1.32 13.45 25.58
C ARG A 57 -1.51 13.33 24.07
N SER A 58 -1.28 12.16 23.49
CA SER A 58 -1.52 11.88 22.08
C SER A 58 -3.01 11.92 21.74
N ALA A 59 -3.89 11.39 22.60
CA ALA A 59 -5.33 11.51 22.42
C ALA A 59 -5.81 12.97 22.54
N TYR A 60 -5.22 13.75 23.45
CA TYR A 60 -5.46 15.18 23.57
C TYR A 60 -4.95 15.94 22.34
N ALA A 61 -3.76 15.63 21.84
CA ALA A 61 -3.22 16.21 20.61
C ALA A 61 -4.08 15.84 19.38
N GLN A 62 -4.57 14.60 19.29
CA GLN A 62 -5.49 14.16 18.25
C GLN A 62 -6.85 14.87 18.34
N LEU A 63 -7.36 15.08 19.55
CA LEU A 63 -8.58 15.84 19.82
C LEU A 63 -8.40 17.31 19.42
N VAL A 64 -7.27 17.91 19.78
CA VAL A 64 -6.92 19.28 19.37
C VAL A 64 -6.70 19.35 17.86
N PHE A 65 -6.10 18.36 17.21
CA PHE A 65 -5.93 18.27 15.76
C PHE A 65 -7.27 18.18 15.03
N SER A 66 -8.22 17.41 15.58
CA SER A 66 -9.59 17.34 15.10
C SER A 66 -10.39 18.63 15.30
N LEU A 67 -9.93 19.54 16.17
CA LEU A 67 -10.57 20.82 16.49
C LEU A 67 -9.83 22.03 15.90
N ALA A 68 -8.54 21.88 15.56
CA ALA A 68 -7.69 22.94 15.07
C ALA A 68 -7.88 23.12 13.56
N GLY A 69 -8.88 23.92 13.23
CA GLY A 69 -9.05 24.45 11.88
C GLY A 69 -7.88 25.34 11.47
N ALA A 70 -7.33 25.05 10.29
CA ALA A 70 -6.77 26.00 9.31
C ALA A 70 -5.69 26.99 9.80
N ASP A 71 -4.62 26.51 10.46
CA ASP A 71 -3.44 27.36 10.72
C ASP A 71 -2.15 26.54 10.62
N ALA A 72 -1.43 26.67 9.49
CA ALA A 72 -0.30 25.84 9.13
C ALA A 72 0.83 25.86 10.16
N ASP A 73 1.10 27.02 10.78
CA ASP A 73 2.12 27.18 11.82
C ASP A 73 1.73 26.45 13.12
N LYS A 74 0.44 26.40 13.46
CA LYS A 74 -0.04 25.62 14.60
C LYS A 74 0.05 24.14 14.32
N THR A 75 -0.28 23.71 13.09
CA THR A 75 -0.13 22.31 12.70
C THR A 75 1.33 21.90 12.75
N GLU A 76 2.27 22.73 12.29
CA GLU A 76 3.71 22.42 12.35
C GLU A 76 4.26 22.33 13.77
N ARG A 77 3.91 23.27 14.65
CA ARG A 77 4.31 23.20 16.07
C ARG A 77 3.72 21.99 16.77
N MET A 78 2.45 21.68 16.49
CA MET A 78 1.78 20.52 17.08
C MET A 78 2.34 19.21 16.55
N ARG A 79 2.77 19.16 15.28
CA ARG A 79 3.49 18.01 14.69
C ARG A 79 4.80 17.77 15.44
N ALA A 80 5.61 18.82 15.63
CA ALA A 80 6.85 18.72 16.38
C ALA A 80 6.62 18.24 17.83
N GLU A 81 5.57 18.74 18.49
CA GLU A 81 5.22 18.32 19.86
C GLU A 81 4.77 16.85 19.94
N VAL A 82 4.01 16.35 18.95
CA VAL A 82 3.56 14.95 18.91
C VAL A 82 4.72 14.02 18.56
N SER A 83 5.54 14.36 17.58
CA SER A 83 6.72 13.60 17.19
C SER A 83 7.76 13.49 18.31
N ALA A 84 7.92 14.55 19.11
CA ALA A 84 8.78 14.55 20.29
C ALA A 84 8.33 13.54 21.37
N LEU A 85 7.06 13.12 21.39
CA LEU A 85 6.57 12.09 22.34
C LEU A 85 7.15 10.70 22.04
N CYS A 86 7.61 10.47 20.81
CA CYS A 86 8.22 9.21 20.38
C CYS A 86 9.74 9.19 20.61
N ALA A 87 10.35 10.32 21.06
CA ALA A 87 11.78 10.40 21.29
C ALA A 87 12.26 9.32 22.28
N GLY A 88 13.35 8.64 21.91
CA GLY A 88 13.97 7.57 22.70
C GLY A 88 13.36 6.18 22.52
N TRP A 89 12.24 6.05 21.80
CA TRP A 89 11.66 4.73 21.50
C TRP A 89 12.63 3.90 20.66
N ASP A 90 12.74 2.62 20.99
CA ASP A 90 13.52 1.66 20.22
C ASP A 90 12.77 1.31 18.92
N VAL A 91 13.39 1.60 17.78
CA VAL A 91 12.78 1.41 16.46
C VAL A 91 12.53 -0.08 16.17
N ALA A 92 13.43 -0.95 16.63
CA ALA A 92 13.29 -2.40 16.46
C ALA A 92 12.12 -2.93 17.29
N GLN A 93 11.94 -2.41 18.51
CA GLN A 93 10.78 -2.74 19.35
C GLN A 93 9.47 -2.30 18.69
N VAL A 94 9.38 -1.06 18.21
CA VAL A 94 8.19 -0.56 17.50
C VAL A 94 7.87 -1.44 16.30
N SER A 95 8.88 -1.72 15.48
CA SER A 95 8.72 -2.55 14.28
C SER A 95 8.30 -3.99 14.61
N ALA A 96 8.79 -4.56 15.72
CA ALA A 96 8.38 -5.89 16.18
C ALA A 96 6.90 -5.91 16.56
N ILE A 97 6.46 -4.94 17.35
CA ILE A 97 5.06 -4.83 17.79
C ILE A 97 4.12 -4.67 16.60
N VAL A 98 4.48 -3.81 15.65
CA VAL A 98 3.70 -3.64 14.43
C VAL A 98 3.59 -4.97 13.70
N ARG A 99 4.69 -5.66 13.42
CA ARG A 99 4.66 -6.94 12.70
C ARG A 99 3.84 -8.01 13.43
N GLU A 100 3.97 -8.11 14.74
CA GLU A 100 3.27 -9.12 15.54
C GLU A 100 1.76 -8.87 15.62
N THR A 101 1.36 -7.60 15.62
CA THR A 101 -0.07 -7.22 15.77
C THR A 101 -0.71 -6.79 14.46
N LEU A 102 0.05 -6.75 13.35
CA LEU A 102 -0.38 -6.25 12.04
C LEU A 102 -1.70 -6.89 11.61
N HIS A 103 -1.75 -8.22 11.57
CA HIS A 103 -2.92 -8.93 11.09
C HIS A 103 -4.12 -8.79 12.02
N ASP A 104 -3.91 -8.84 13.33
CA ASP A 104 -5.01 -8.78 14.30
C ASP A 104 -5.64 -7.38 14.36
N VAL A 105 -4.84 -6.35 14.07
CA VAL A 105 -5.25 -4.96 14.12
C VAL A 105 -5.76 -4.47 12.77
N VAL A 106 -5.06 -4.78 11.67
CA VAL A 106 -5.30 -4.16 10.37
C VAL A 106 -6.20 -5.00 9.48
N ASP A 107 -6.05 -6.34 9.44
CA ASP A 107 -6.89 -7.19 8.58
C ASP A 107 -8.39 -6.87 8.71
N PRO A 108 -9.00 -6.71 9.92
CA PRO A 108 -10.44 -6.47 10.04
C PRO A 108 -10.88 -5.05 9.71
N LEU A 109 -9.93 -4.12 9.57
CA LEU A 109 -10.21 -2.70 9.36
C LEU A 109 -10.09 -2.28 7.89
N VAL A 110 -9.56 -3.12 7.01
CA VAL A 110 -9.43 -2.78 5.59
C VAL A 110 -10.81 -2.77 4.93
N TYR A 111 -11.09 -1.71 4.17
CA TYR A 111 -12.27 -1.66 3.31
C TYR A 111 -12.12 -2.69 2.18
N VAL A 112 -13.14 -3.51 2.01
CA VAL A 112 -13.16 -4.52 0.95
C VAL A 112 -13.10 -3.87 -0.42
N GLU A 113 -13.78 -2.75 -0.56
CA GLU A 113 -13.79 -1.93 -1.77
C GLU A 113 -12.38 -1.39 -2.09
N ALA A 114 -11.61 -1.00 -1.07
CA ALA A 114 -10.23 -0.55 -1.25
C ALA A 114 -9.33 -1.70 -1.71
N ALA A 115 -9.47 -2.89 -1.12
CA ALA A 115 -8.71 -4.07 -1.52
C ALA A 115 -9.06 -4.53 -2.96
N GLU A 116 -10.35 -4.49 -3.34
CA GLU A 116 -10.80 -4.76 -4.71
C GLU A 116 -10.19 -3.76 -5.70
N LEU A 117 -10.22 -2.47 -5.35
CA LEU A 117 -9.68 -1.41 -6.19
C LEU A 117 -8.17 -1.51 -6.37
N ILE A 118 -7.42 -1.78 -5.30
CA ILE A 118 -5.98 -2.07 -5.36
C ILE A 118 -5.73 -3.27 -6.28
N GLY A 119 -6.48 -4.36 -6.11
CA GLY A 119 -6.37 -5.56 -6.94
C GLY A 119 -6.62 -5.27 -8.43
N GLN A 120 -7.60 -4.41 -8.74
CA GLN A 120 -7.91 -3.99 -10.10
C GLN A 120 -6.75 -3.20 -10.72
N HIS A 121 -6.18 -2.21 -10.02
CA HIS A 121 -5.02 -1.47 -10.52
C HIS A 121 -3.83 -2.38 -10.81
N LEU A 122 -3.54 -3.33 -9.92
CA LEU A 122 -2.48 -4.31 -10.12
C LEU A 122 -2.76 -5.22 -11.33
N ALA A 123 -4.01 -5.64 -11.52
CA ALA A 123 -4.41 -6.47 -12.67
C ALA A 123 -4.28 -5.71 -14.00
N ASP A 124 -4.50 -4.38 -13.99
CA ASP A 124 -4.33 -3.49 -15.14
C ASP A 124 -2.85 -3.13 -15.40
N GLY A 125 -1.91 -3.64 -14.59
CA GLY A 125 -0.48 -3.39 -14.72
C GLY A 125 -0.04 -2.03 -14.17
N HIS A 126 -0.87 -1.38 -13.36
CA HIS A 126 -0.52 -0.15 -12.67
C HIS A 126 0.32 -0.43 -11.42
N ASP A 127 1.24 0.47 -11.10
CA ASP A 127 1.91 0.47 -9.80
C ASP A 127 0.98 1.04 -8.74
N VAL A 128 0.88 0.37 -7.59
CA VAL A 128 0.13 0.86 -6.44
C VAL A 128 1.10 1.47 -5.44
N VAL A 129 0.90 2.76 -5.14
CA VAL A 129 1.77 3.54 -4.25
C VAL A 129 0.95 4.07 -3.07
N VAL A 130 1.27 3.64 -1.85
CA VAL A 130 0.63 4.18 -0.65
C VAL A 130 1.36 5.46 -0.20
N LEU A 131 0.62 6.56 0.00
CA LEU A 131 1.12 7.84 0.51
C LEU A 131 0.46 8.12 1.87
N SER A 132 1.20 7.99 2.98
CA SER A 132 0.62 8.03 4.33
C SER A 132 1.35 8.96 5.29
N ALA A 133 0.59 9.77 6.05
CA ALA A 133 1.14 10.61 7.11
C ALA A 133 1.60 9.79 8.33
N THR A 134 1.26 8.51 8.40
CA THR A 134 1.70 7.57 9.43
C THR A 134 3.20 7.27 9.29
N GLY A 135 3.87 6.96 10.41
CA GLY A 135 5.27 6.54 10.42
C GLY A 135 5.55 5.32 9.54
N GLU A 136 6.70 5.31 8.89
CA GLU A 136 7.14 4.29 7.93
C GLU A 136 7.10 2.88 8.51
N GLU A 137 7.46 2.70 9.78
CA GLU A 137 7.48 1.42 10.49
C GLU A 137 6.09 0.79 10.63
N VAL A 138 5.03 1.59 10.50
CA VAL A 138 3.63 1.15 10.50
C VAL A 138 3.07 1.08 9.08
N ALA A 139 3.28 2.14 8.30
CA ALA A 139 2.68 2.27 6.97
C ALA A 139 3.24 1.24 5.98
N ALA A 140 4.55 0.98 5.99
CA ALA A 140 5.18 0.07 5.03
C ALA A 140 4.73 -1.40 5.21
N PRO A 141 4.66 -1.97 6.43
CA PRO A 141 4.09 -3.31 6.62
C PRO A 141 2.63 -3.42 6.17
N VAL A 142 1.82 -2.39 6.40
CA VAL A 142 0.42 -2.38 5.94
C VAL A 142 0.34 -2.32 4.42
N ALA A 143 1.10 -1.43 3.78
CA ALA A 143 1.15 -1.33 2.33
C ALA A 143 1.59 -2.67 1.69
N ALA A 144 2.59 -3.33 2.26
CA ALA A 144 3.05 -4.64 1.81
C ALA A 144 1.96 -5.72 1.97
N MET A 145 1.22 -5.72 3.08
CA MET A 145 0.10 -6.64 3.32
C MET A 145 -1.01 -6.48 2.28
N LEU A 146 -1.26 -5.26 1.82
CA LEU A 146 -2.24 -4.93 0.79
C LEU A 146 -1.76 -5.25 -0.63
N GLY A 147 -0.50 -5.64 -0.80
CA GLY A 147 0.10 -5.89 -2.11
C GLY A 147 0.51 -4.63 -2.86
N ALA A 148 0.65 -3.48 -2.17
CA ALA A 148 1.14 -2.26 -2.79
C ALA A 148 2.57 -2.44 -3.32
N THR A 149 2.86 -1.89 -4.49
CA THR A 149 4.20 -1.92 -5.07
C THR A 149 5.18 -1.08 -4.26
N ARG A 150 4.71 0.05 -3.72
CA ARG A 150 5.53 1.04 -3.02
C ARG A 150 4.78 1.70 -1.87
N CYS A 151 5.52 2.26 -0.94
CA CYS A 151 5.01 3.09 0.13
C CYS A 151 5.91 4.32 0.31
N VAL A 152 5.32 5.49 0.46
CA VAL A 152 5.98 6.71 0.92
C VAL A 152 5.24 7.19 2.15
N ALA A 153 5.94 7.18 3.28
CA ALA A 153 5.38 7.43 4.60
C ALA A 153 6.16 8.52 5.34
N THR A 154 5.65 8.96 6.49
CA THR A 154 6.40 9.85 7.38
C THR A 154 7.64 9.14 7.91
N ARG A 155 8.79 9.80 7.80
CA ARG A 155 10.07 9.29 8.29
C ARG A 155 10.55 10.11 9.48
N MET A 156 10.80 9.41 10.57
CA MET A 156 11.41 9.97 11.77
C MET A 156 12.93 9.89 11.65
N GLN A 157 13.64 10.87 12.19
CA GLN A 157 15.08 10.78 12.32
C GLN A 157 15.45 9.73 13.38
N ILE A 158 16.44 8.91 13.06
CA ILE A 158 16.90 7.80 13.92
C ILE A 158 18.37 8.00 14.26
N ALA A 159 18.69 7.93 15.55
CA ALA A 159 20.05 7.90 16.06
C ALA A 159 20.22 6.72 17.02
N GLU A 160 21.28 5.93 16.85
CA GLU A 160 21.60 4.77 17.71
C GLU A 160 20.43 3.78 17.86
N GLY A 161 19.64 3.58 16.79
CA GLY A 161 18.49 2.68 16.79
C GLY A 161 17.25 3.21 17.51
N ARG A 162 17.22 4.51 17.87
CA ARG A 162 16.11 5.16 18.56
C ARG A 162 15.61 6.39 17.80
N TYR A 163 14.33 6.72 17.92
CA TYR A 163 13.83 7.99 17.39
C TYR A 163 14.42 9.18 18.15
N THR A 164 14.88 10.20 17.42
CA THR A 164 15.36 11.45 18.03
C THR A 164 14.21 12.34 18.50
N GLY A 165 13.02 12.15 17.91
CA GLY A 165 11.85 13.03 18.06
C GLY A 165 11.71 14.05 16.93
N GLU A 166 12.70 14.15 16.04
CA GLU A 166 12.65 14.99 14.84
C GLU A 166 12.10 14.21 13.64
N VAL A 167 11.51 14.93 12.70
CA VAL A 167 10.89 14.36 11.48
C VAL A 167 11.75 14.71 10.27
N ASP A 168 12.27 13.70 9.57
CA ASP A 168 13.05 13.88 8.34
C ASP A 168 12.14 14.22 7.15
N PHE A 169 10.96 13.57 7.08
CA PHE A 169 9.97 13.81 6.05
C PHE A 169 8.57 13.54 6.57
N TYR A 170 7.65 14.48 6.37
CA TYR A 170 6.26 14.35 6.79
C TYR A 170 5.33 14.22 5.59
N CYS A 171 4.77 13.03 5.36
CA CYS A 171 3.98 12.73 4.16
C CYS A 171 2.50 13.13 4.32
N TYR A 172 2.25 14.44 4.40
CA TYR A 172 0.93 15.01 4.66
C TYR A 172 0.66 16.24 3.79
N GLY A 173 -0.58 16.36 3.29
CA GLY A 173 -1.02 17.49 2.47
C GLY A 173 -0.14 17.70 1.24
N ASP A 174 0.38 18.91 1.06
CA ASP A 174 1.28 19.28 -0.05
C ASP A 174 2.43 18.29 -0.25
N ASN A 175 2.98 17.73 0.83
CA ASN A 175 4.09 16.78 0.74
C ASN A 175 3.69 15.45 0.11
N LYS A 176 2.40 15.07 0.14
CA LYS A 176 1.92 13.91 -0.64
C LYS A 176 1.95 14.21 -2.14
N ALA A 177 1.59 15.42 -2.55
CA ALA A 177 1.70 15.84 -3.95
C ALA A 177 3.16 15.89 -4.42
N VAL A 178 4.07 16.36 -3.55
CA VAL A 178 5.53 16.32 -3.80
C VAL A 178 6.01 14.87 -3.91
N ALA A 179 5.60 13.99 -3.01
CA ALA A 179 5.94 12.56 -3.06
C ALA A 179 5.46 11.91 -4.36
N ALA A 180 4.21 12.16 -4.79
CA ALA A 180 3.67 11.64 -6.04
C ALA A 180 4.49 12.10 -7.25
N LYS A 181 4.87 13.39 -7.31
CA LYS A 181 5.75 13.93 -8.36
C LYS A 181 7.14 13.30 -8.35
N GLN A 182 7.72 13.07 -7.17
CA GLN A 182 9.02 12.40 -7.04
C GLN A 182 8.96 10.94 -7.50
N GLN A 183 7.89 10.21 -7.14
CA GLN A 183 7.65 8.85 -7.63
C GLN A 183 7.50 8.83 -9.15
N ALA A 184 6.73 9.76 -9.72
CA ALA A 184 6.58 9.90 -11.15
C ALA A 184 7.91 10.17 -11.87
N ALA A 185 8.74 11.06 -11.34
CA ALA A 185 10.08 11.31 -11.87
C ALA A 185 11.00 10.08 -11.79
N THR A 186 10.91 9.31 -10.70
CA THR A 186 11.78 8.15 -10.44
C THR A 186 11.42 6.96 -11.31
N TYR A 187 10.13 6.70 -11.51
CA TYR A 187 9.62 5.49 -12.16
C TYR A 187 9.02 5.76 -13.55
N GLY A 188 9.11 7.00 -14.04
CA GLY A 188 8.63 7.39 -15.36
C GLY A 188 7.11 7.44 -15.48
N TYR A 189 6.40 7.69 -14.38
CA TYR A 189 4.94 7.82 -14.43
C TYR A 189 4.53 9.11 -15.11
N ASN A 190 3.50 9.02 -15.96
CA ASN A 190 2.82 10.21 -16.45
C ASN A 190 1.66 10.54 -15.50
N LEU A 191 1.77 11.62 -14.73
CA LEU A 191 0.77 11.97 -13.73
C LEU A 191 -0.63 12.22 -14.33
N SER A 192 -0.73 12.64 -15.60
CA SER A 192 -2.04 12.78 -16.27
C SER A 192 -2.76 11.45 -16.48
N ASP A 193 -2.06 10.33 -16.40
CA ASP A 193 -2.61 8.99 -16.56
C ASP A 193 -2.73 8.30 -15.19
N CYS A 194 -2.27 8.95 -14.11
CA CYS A 194 -2.26 8.41 -12.75
C CYS A 194 -3.55 8.71 -11.99
N TYR A 195 -3.76 7.93 -10.92
CA TYR A 195 -4.92 7.98 -10.06
C TYR A 195 -4.51 8.42 -8.65
N ALA A 196 -5.41 9.10 -7.93
CA ALA A 196 -5.23 9.39 -6.51
C ALA A 196 -6.54 9.21 -5.73
N TYR A 197 -6.43 8.62 -4.55
CA TYR A 197 -7.56 8.30 -3.66
C TYR A 197 -7.28 8.83 -2.24
N THR A 198 -8.16 9.66 -1.70
CA THR A 198 -8.04 10.23 -0.33
C THR A 198 -9.42 10.61 0.24
N ASP A 199 -9.55 10.60 1.57
CA ASP A 199 -10.73 11.08 2.31
C ASP A 199 -10.60 12.52 2.82
N SER A 200 -9.39 13.08 2.78
CA SER A 200 -9.06 14.33 3.46
C SER A 200 -8.90 15.51 2.51
N SER A 201 -9.50 16.64 2.88
CA SER A 201 -9.33 17.93 2.19
C SER A 201 -7.89 18.44 2.21
N THR A 202 -7.07 17.95 3.14
CA THR A 202 -5.64 18.29 3.22
C THR A 202 -4.89 17.82 1.97
N ASP A 203 -5.39 16.78 1.31
CA ASP A 203 -4.74 16.13 0.17
C ASP A 203 -5.29 16.63 -1.17
N VAL A 204 -6.07 17.73 -1.19
CA VAL A 204 -6.46 18.41 -2.44
C VAL A 204 -5.25 18.66 -3.37
N PRO A 205 -4.08 19.11 -2.89
CA PRO A 205 -2.89 19.25 -3.74
C PRO A 205 -2.43 17.96 -4.41
N LEU A 206 -2.66 16.79 -3.80
CA LEU A 206 -2.39 15.49 -4.42
C LEU A 206 -3.40 15.20 -5.54
N LEU A 207 -4.68 15.49 -5.31
CA LEU A 207 -5.73 15.31 -6.31
C LEU A 207 -5.53 16.23 -7.52
N GLU A 208 -5.01 17.44 -7.32
CA GLU A 208 -4.76 18.40 -8.39
C GLU A 208 -3.62 18.02 -9.33
N VAL A 209 -2.71 17.13 -8.92
CA VAL A 209 -1.52 16.79 -9.71
C VAL A 209 -1.71 15.56 -10.60
N VAL A 210 -2.78 14.78 -10.39
CA VAL A 210 -3.07 13.57 -11.16
C VAL A 210 -4.21 13.77 -12.15
N GLY A 211 -4.30 12.92 -13.18
CA GLY A 211 -5.40 12.98 -14.15
C GLY A 211 -6.70 12.33 -13.70
N HIS A 212 -6.62 11.40 -12.74
CA HIS A 212 -7.79 10.65 -12.24
C HIS A 212 -7.95 10.78 -10.71
N PRO A 213 -8.31 11.97 -10.21
CA PRO A 213 -8.55 12.20 -8.78
C PRO A 213 -9.87 11.58 -8.31
N HIS A 214 -9.86 10.97 -7.14
CA HIS A 214 -11.03 10.37 -6.51
C HIS A 214 -11.09 10.71 -5.03
N ALA A 215 -12.24 11.19 -4.58
CA ALA A 215 -12.53 11.41 -3.17
C ALA A 215 -13.19 10.13 -2.59
N VAL A 216 -12.65 9.58 -1.51
CA VAL A 216 -13.16 8.35 -0.87
C VAL A 216 -13.72 8.71 0.49
N ASN A 217 -15.01 8.42 0.75
CA ASN A 217 -15.65 8.77 2.03
C ASN A 217 -15.31 10.20 2.53
N PRO A 218 -15.37 11.24 1.68
CA PRO A 218 -14.68 12.50 1.95
C PRO A 218 -15.23 13.26 3.15
N ASP A 219 -14.34 13.98 3.83
CA ASP A 219 -14.69 15.01 4.79
C ASP A 219 -15.59 16.11 4.16
N LYS A 220 -16.15 16.99 4.99
CA LYS A 220 -17.09 18.02 4.50
C LYS A 220 -16.46 18.98 3.49
N LEU A 221 -15.19 19.33 3.66
CA LEU A 221 -14.48 20.26 2.79
C LEU A 221 -14.10 19.58 1.47
N LEU A 222 -13.56 18.36 1.52
CA LEU A 222 -13.22 17.59 0.33
C LEU A 222 -14.46 17.24 -0.47
N ARG A 223 -15.58 16.93 0.18
CA ARG A 223 -16.85 16.68 -0.51
C ARG A 223 -17.31 17.88 -1.32
N ARG A 224 -17.18 19.08 -0.75
CA ARG A 224 -17.50 20.33 -1.46
C ARG A 224 -16.56 20.51 -2.65
N GLU A 225 -15.25 20.38 -2.43
CA GLU A 225 -14.25 20.52 -3.49
C GLU A 225 -14.47 19.52 -4.64
N ALA A 226 -14.70 18.25 -4.32
CA ALA A 226 -14.98 17.21 -5.29
C ALA A 226 -16.26 17.49 -6.08
N THR A 227 -17.31 18.02 -5.43
CA THR A 227 -18.55 18.42 -6.11
C THR A 227 -18.31 19.60 -7.05
N ASP A 228 -17.62 20.64 -6.57
CA ASP A 228 -17.35 21.86 -7.32
C ASP A 228 -16.46 21.59 -8.55
N ARG A 229 -15.53 20.63 -8.44
CA ARG A 229 -14.61 20.23 -9.53
C ARG A 229 -15.07 19.04 -10.36
N GLY A 230 -16.19 18.40 -10.00
CA GLY A 230 -16.68 17.20 -10.66
C GLY A 230 -15.79 15.97 -10.47
N TRP A 231 -15.03 15.89 -9.37
CA TRP A 231 -14.25 14.70 -9.03
C TRP A 231 -15.16 13.57 -8.55
N PRO A 232 -14.95 12.33 -9.01
CA PRO A 232 -15.69 11.17 -8.51
C PRO A 232 -15.60 11.02 -6.99
N ILE A 233 -16.74 10.73 -6.37
CA ILE A 233 -16.84 10.41 -4.95
C ILE A 233 -17.18 8.93 -4.80
N LEU A 234 -16.30 8.18 -4.15
CA LEU A 234 -16.46 6.77 -3.81
C LEU A 234 -16.96 6.63 -2.36
N ALA A 235 -17.87 5.69 -2.14
CA ALA A 235 -18.38 5.34 -0.82
C ALA A 235 -17.91 3.91 -0.47
N PHE A 236 -17.09 3.77 0.55
CA PHE A 236 -16.65 2.47 1.06
C PHE A 236 -17.36 2.20 2.39
N GLU A 237 -18.10 1.09 2.46
CA GLU A 237 -19.03 0.83 3.57
C GLU A 237 -18.69 -0.44 4.36
N ARG A 238 -17.90 -1.37 3.79
CA ARG A 238 -17.70 -2.71 4.36
C ARG A 238 -16.27 -2.95 4.85
N PRO A 239 -15.95 -2.64 6.12
CA PRO A 239 -14.74 -3.16 6.73
C PRO A 239 -14.89 -4.68 6.95
N MET A 240 -14.03 -5.50 6.36
CA MET A 240 -14.01 -6.95 6.58
C MET A 240 -12.57 -7.48 6.65
N SER A 241 -12.38 -8.63 7.30
CA SER A 241 -11.07 -9.30 7.33
C SER A 241 -10.57 -9.63 5.92
N LEU A 242 -9.38 -9.15 5.54
CA LEU A 242 -8.70 -9.50 4.29
C LEU A 242 -8.58 -11.01 4.04
N ARG A 243 -8.52 -11.81 5.12
CA ARG A 243 -8.43 -13.28 5.05
C ARG A 243 -9.65 -13.95 4.41
N SER A 244 -10.78 -13.25 4.35
CA SER A 244 -12.01 -13.76 3.70
C SER A 244 -11.90 -13.84 2.16
N ARG A 245 -10.84 -13.25 1.58
CA ARG A 245 -10.70 -13.09 0.14
C ARG A 245 -9.29 -13.20 -0.41
N ILE A 246 -8.32 -13.73 0.31
CA ILE A 246 -7.19 -14.34 -0.41
C ILE A 246 -7.83 -15.53 -1.14
N PRO A 247 -8.07 -15.50 -2.47
CA PRO A 247 -8.30 -16.77 -3.15
C PRO A 247 -7.03 -17.52 -2.81
N ALA A 248 -7.14 -18.63 -2.07
CA ALA A 248 -5.99 -19.48 -1.80
C ALA A 248 -5.29 -19.62 -3.14
N ARG A 249 -4.14 -18.95 -3.32
CA ARG A 249 -3.29 -19.15 -4.49
C ARG A 249 -3.19 -20.64 -4.51
N SER A 250 -3.83 -21.25 -5.51
CA SER A 250 -4.14 -22.67 -5.54
C SER A 250 -2.85 -23.34 -5.13
N ALA A 251 -2.79 -23.74 -3.86
CA ALA A 251 -1.65 -24.42 -3.31
C ALA A 251 -1.67 -25.67 -4.14
N GLY A 252 -0.76 -25.71 -5.11
CA GLY A 252 -0.81 -26.66 -6.21
C GLY A 252 -1.10 -28.02 -5.61
N MET A 253 -1.94 -28.79 -6.27
CA MET A 253 -2.05 -30.22 -6.02
C MET A 253 -0.63 -30.80 -5.92
N VAL A 254 -0.12 -30.90 -4.70
CA VAL A 254 0.87 -31.88 -4.30
C VAL A 254 0.06 -32.97 -3.61
N ALA A 255 -0.87 -33.53 -4.37
CA ALA A 255 -1.47 -34.81 -4.08
C ALA A 255 -1.03 -35.75 -5.19
N LEU A 256 -0.40 -36.85 -4.79
CA LEU A 256 -0.04 -38.04 -5.58
C LEU A 256 1.35 -38.05 -6.24
N GLY A 257 2.38 -38.04 -5.40
CA GLY A 257 3.75 -38.43 -5.77
C GLY A 257 4.35 -39.60 -4.99
N VAL A 258 3.59 -40.28 -4.11
CA VAL A 258 4.11 -41.44 -3.33
C VAL A 258 3.57 -42.79 -3.85
N GLY A 259 2.54 -42.80 -4.71
CA GLY A 259 1.96 -44.03 -5.26
C GLY A 259 2.60 -44.56 -6.56
N ALA A 260 3.26 -43.70 -7.35
CA ALA A 260 3.68 -44.08 -8.71
C ALA A 260 5.01 -44.87 -8.76
N VAL A 261 5.86 -44.78 -7.74
CA VAL A 261 7.13 -45.52 -7.70
C VAL A 261 6.91 -46.99 -7.31
N ALA A 262 5.93 -47.28 -6.45
CA ALA A 262 5.64 -48.65 -6.02
C ALA A 262 4.98 -49.50 -7.12
N ALA A 263 4.10 -48.92 -7.95
CA ALA A 263 3.46 -49.62 -9.06
C ALA A 263 4.39 -49.82 -10.28
N GLY A 264 5.28 -48.86 -10.56
CA GLY A 264 6.27 -48.97 -11.64
C GLY A 264 7.36 -50.02 -11.38
N ALA A 265 7.84 -50.13 -10.13
CA ALA A 265 8.89 -51.08 -9.76
C ALA A 265 8.40 -52.54 -9.76
N THR A 266 7.12 -52.79 -9.42
CA THR A 266 6.52 -54.14 -9.49
C THR A 266 6.24 -54.57 -10.93
N TRP A 267 5.76 -53.67 -11.81
CA TRP A 267 5.54 -54.02 -13.22
C TRP A 267 6.85 -54.24 -13.99
N TYR A 268 7.87 -53.42 -13.74
CA TYR A 268 9.18 -53.57 -14.39
C TYR A 268 9.91 -54.86 -13.95
N SER A 269 9.81 -55.26 -12.69
CA SER A 269 10.43 -56.50 -12.19
C SER A 269 9.68 -57.77 -12.64
N LEU A 270 8.36 -57.73 -12.78
CA LEU A 270 7.55 -58.86 -13.27
C LEU A 270 7.66 -59.06 -14.80
N SER A 271 7.79 -57.98 -15.58
CA SER A 271 7.95 -58.06 -17.04
C SER A 271 9.36 -58.51 -17.47
N ARG A 272 10.40 -58.26 -16.66
CA ARG A 272 11.76 -58.77 -16.92
C ARG A 272 11.92 -60.26 -16.61
N ARG A 273 11.15 -60.81 -15.66
CA ARG A 273 11.17 -62.26 -15.34
C ARG A 273 10.40 -63.13 -16.34
N ARG A 274 9.50 -62.55 -17.14
CA ARG A 274 8.78 -63.27 -18.21
C ARG A 274 9.49 -63.22 -19.58
N ARG A 275 10.52 -62.39 -19.76
CA ARG A 275 11.33 -62.31 -21.00
C ARG A 275 12.63 -63.12 -20.97
N SER A 276 12.97 -63.79 -19.87
CA SER A 276 14.16 -64.64 -19.74
C SER A 276 13.87 -66.15 -19.66
N ARG A 277 12.65 -66.57 -20.01
CA ARG A 277 12.31 -67.98 -20.26
C ARG A 277 11.58 -68.12 -21.60
N GLY A 278 12.37 -68.16 -22.66
CA GLY A 278 12.05 -68.67 -24.01
C GLY A 278 13.31 -69.39 -24.52
N PRO A 279 13.16 -70.40 -25.38
CA PRO A 279 13.71 -71.75 -25.21
C PRO A 279 15.21 -71.88 -25.50
N ARG A 280 15.90 -72.75 -24.74
CA ARG A 280 17.07 -73.47 -25.26
C ARG A 280 16.57 -74.77 -25.89
N GLU A 281 17.14 -75.04 -27.05
CA GLU A 281 17.06 -76.22 -27.92
C GLU A 281 16.49 -77.51 -27.32
#